data_AF-A0A6J2JXF2-F1
#
_entry.id   AF-A0A6J2JXF2-F1
#
_cell.length_a   1.000
_cell.length_b   1.000
_cell.length_c   1.000
_cell.angle_alpha   90.00
_cell.angle_beta   90.00
_cell.angle_gamma   90.00
#
_symmetry.space_group_name_H-M   'P 1'
#
loop_
_entity.id
_entity.type
_entity.pdbx_description
1 polymer ?
#
loop_
_entity_poly.entity_id
_entity_poly.type
_entity_poly.pdbx_seq_one_letter_code
_entity_poly.pdbx_strand_id
1 'polypeptide(L)'
;MYVEIHPVLAEAWYMADVSREVTSASAHLITTSSICDPALVMWSRQVPQTLINDDGLAKLGPQSERASLALYVCTAEEAARHVRAGSLGAHVRRVRDLAGAALTLVVFGVNDYFKSCGRKTMNSSRKLIGELDLELAITDLLVTTDCDTVLVNSSSELALLIVQHTKAIAEAPYKMSKRAYDEQSELYLRGENRKCVTVDKQGNGVSRLWQQMIAVLPHSSLETSRALCAKYPTPLDLYESLNSPDSVNELANIGVSRTAVPGSKARRIGPEFARKLHTLFTVTDGDILLD
;
A
#
# COMPACT_ATOMS: atom_id res chain seq x y z
N MET A 1 5.27 -16.41 10.58
CA MET A 1 4.20 -16.65 9.58
C MET A 1 4.53 -17.91 8.84
N TYR A 2 3.50 -18.71 8.54
CA TYR A 2 3.61 -19.88 7.69
C TYR A 2 2.95 -19.59 6.35
N VAL A 3 3.67 -19.91 5.27
CA VAL A 3 3.17 -19.89 3.90
C VAL A 3 2.89 -21.34 3.54
N GLU A 4 1.63 -21.65 3.25
CA GLU A 4 1.16 -22.99 2.93
C GLU A 4 0.93 -23.11 1.42
N ILE A 5 1.61 -24.06 0.78
CA ILE A 5 1.45 -24.34 -0.66
C ILE A 5 1.27 -25.84 -0.91
N HIS A 6 0.65 -26.19 -2.02
CA HIS A 6 0.51 -27.59 -2.40
C HIS A 6 1.84 -28.11 -2.99
N PRO A 7 2.24 -29.37 -2.74
CA PRO A 7 3.49 -29.93 -3.29
C PRO A 7 3.62 -29.77 -4.83
N VAL A 8 2.53 -29.96 -5.57
CA VAL A 8 2.49 -29.77 -7.03
C VAL A 8 2.87 -28.35 -7.45
N LEU A 9 2.42 -27.33 -6.70
CA LEU A 9 2.77 -25.95 -6.98
C LEU A 9 4.21 -25.65 -6.55
N ALA A 10 4.66 -26.23 -5.43
CA ALA A 10 6.04 -26.09 -4.96
C ALA A 10 7.07 -26.61 -5.98
N GLU A 11 6.73 -27.65 -6.73
CA GLU A 11 7.56 -28.25 -7.78
C GLU A 11 7.48 -27.52 -9.13
N ALA A 12 6.56 -26.56 -9.28
CA ALA A 12 6.43 -25.80 -10.51
C ALA A 12 7.70 -24.97 -10.77
N TRP A 13 8.17 -24.97 -12.03
CA TRP A 13 9.41 -24.30 -12.42
C TRP A 13 9.42 -22.79 -12.11
N TYR A 14 8.25 -22.15 -12.17
CA TYR A 14 8.09 -20.72 -11.85
C TYR A 14 8.08 -20.42 -10.34
N MET A 15 8.02 -21.44 -9.48
CA MET A 15 8.10 -21.32 -8.02
C MET A 15 9.52 -21.52 -7.46
N ALA A 16 10.53 -21.70 -8.31
CA ALA A 16 11.89 -22.07 -7.90
C ALA A 16 12.53 -21.12 -6.87
N ASP A 17 12.25 -19.81 -6.93
CA ASP A 17 12.83 -18.82 -6.02
C ASP A 17 12.05 -18.66 -4.70
N VAL A 18 10.83 -19.19 -4.60
CA VAL A 18 9.92 -18.91 -3.46
C VAL A 18 10.50 -19.39 -2.14
N SER A 19 11.05 -20.60 -2.09
CA SER A 19 11.63 -21.15 -0.85
C SER A 19 12.77 -20.28 -0.30
N ARG A 20 13.64 -19.79 -1.20
CA ARG A 20 14.77 -18.93 -0.84
C ARG A 20 14.28 -17.58 -0.30
N GLU A 21 13.37 -16.92 -1.01
CA GLU A 21 12.90 -15.57 -0.64
C GLU A 21 11.97 -15.57 0.58
N VAL A 22 11.15 -16.60 0.76
CA VAL A 22 10.30 -16.73 1.96
C VAL A 22 11.17 -16.93 3.21
N THR A 23 12.21 -17.77 3.10
CA THR A 23 13.15 -18.00 4.20
C THR A 23 13.97 -16.75 4.51
N SER A 24 14.40 -15.99 3.50
CA SER A 24 15.13 -14.72 3.68
C SER A 24 14.28 -13.65 4.37
N ALA A 25 12.95 -13.73 4.23
CA ALA A 25 11.98 -12.86 4.89
C ALA A 25 11.56 -13.30 6.31
N SER A 26 12.24 -14.29 6.91
CA SER A 26 11.92 -14.84 8.24
C SER A 26 10.51 -15.46 8.34
N ALA A 27 10.02 -16.01 7.22
CA ALA A 27 8.78 -16.80 7.19
C ALA A 27 9.10 -18.27 6.90
N HIS A 28 8.16 -19.16 7.25
CA HIS A 28 8.30 -20.60 7.07
C HIS A 28 7.43 -21.08 5.91
N LEU A 29 8.02 -21.85 4.99
CA LEU A 29 7.28 -22.49 3.92
C LEU A 29 6.86 -23.91 4.35
N ILE A 30 5.57 -24.23 4.25
CA ILE A 30 5.01 -25.55 4.53
C ILE A 30 4.35 -26.08 3.26
N THR A 31 4.67 -27.30 2.88
CA THR A 31 3.98 -28.02 1.81
C THR A 31 2.91 -28.94 2.41
N THR A 32 1.66 -28.78 1.97
CA THR A 32 0.54 -29.60 2.48
C THR A 32 -0.42 -30.00 1.37
N SER A 33 -0.78 -31.28 1.31
CA SER A 33 -1.73 -31.81 0.31
C SER A 33 -3.20 -31.58 0.67
N SER A 34 -3.50 -30.96 1.81
CA SER A 34 -4.86 -30.70 2.30
C SER A 34 -5.43 -29.37 1.81
N ILE A 35 -4.69 -28.63 0.97
CA ILE A 35 -5.17 -27.37 0.38
C ILE A 35 -6.26 -27.70 -0.64
N CYS A 36 -7.33 -26.89 -0.66
CA CYS A 36 -8.52 -27.15 -1.46
C CYS A 36 -8.30 -27.07 -2.98
N ASP A 37 -7.26 -26.35 -3.42
CA ASP A 37 -6.84 -26.29 -4.81
C ASP A 37 -5.30 -26.26 -4.89
N PRO A 38 -4.67 -27.05 -5.76
CA PRO A 38 -3.21 -27.13 -5.85
C PRO A 38 -2.56 -25.82 -6.26
N ALA A 39 -3.25 -24.91 -6.94
CA ALA A 39 -2.72 -23.62 -7.38
C ALA A 39 -2.79 -22.52 -6.30
N LEU A 40 -3.25 -22.83 -5.08
CA LEU A 40 -3.36 -21.87 -4.00
C LEU A 40 -2.07 -21.71 -3.20
N VAL A 41 -1.80 -20.46 -2.85
CA VAL A 41 -0.87 -20.05 -1.80
C VAL A 41 -1.68 -19.44 -0.66
N MET A 42 -1.52 -20.01 0.53
CA MET A 42 -2.29 -19.61 1.70
C MET A 42 -1.36 -19.32 2.86
N TRP A 43 -1.90 -18.72 3.92
CA TRP A 43 -1.13 -18.32 5.07
C TRP A 43 -1.79 -18.71 6.38
N SER A 44 -0.96 -19.07 7.35
CA SER A 44 -1.37 -19.29 8.73
C SER A 44 -0.38 -18.69 9.71
N ARG A 45 -0.88 -18.29 10.87
CA ARG A 45 -0.10 -17.73 11.97
C ARG A 45 -0.31 -18.55 13.23
N GLN A 46 0.75 -18.72 14.01
CA GLN A 46 0.60 -19.27 15.35
C GLN A 46 0.00 -18.20 16.27
N VAL A 47 -1.00 -18.61 17.04
CA VAL A 47 -1.68 -17.75 18.02
C VAL A 47 -1.54 -18.39 19.40
N PRO A 48 -1.29 -17.62 20.46
CA PRO A 48 -1.31 -18.15 21.82
C PRO A 48 -2.64 -18.83 22.12
N GLN A 49 -2.61 -19.98 22.80
CA GLN A 49 -3.85 -20.66 23.18
C GLN A 49 -4.61 -19.82 24.20
N THR A 50 -5.85 -19.49 23.86
CA THR A 50 -6.80 -18.86 24.75
C THR A 50 -7.79 -19.91 25.26
N LEU A 51 -8.35 -19.71 26.46
CA LEU A 51 -9.43 -20.57 26.93
C LEU A 51 -10.73 -20.11 26.28
N ILE A 52 -11.39 -21.02 25.56
CA ILE A 52 -12.70 -20.83 24.95
C ILE A 52 -13.72 -21.61 25.77
N ASN A 53 -14.84 -20.97 26.09
CA ASN A 53 -15.96 -21.65 26.74
C ASN A 53 -16.81 -22.34 25.67
N ASP A 54 -16.85 -23.67 25.69
CA ASP A 54 -17.67 -24.49 24.82
C ASP A 54 -18.67 -25.26 25.69
N ASP A 55 -19.93 -24.81 25.68
CA ASP A 55 -21.03 -25.37 26.48
C ASP A 55 -20.74 -25.53 27.99
N GLY A 56 -20.04 -24.55 28.59
CA GLY A 56 -19.70 -24.54 30.01
C GLY A 56 -18.40 -25.28 30.37
N LEU A 57 -17.69 -25.83 29.38
CA LEU A 57 -16.38 -26.45 29.53
C LEU A 57 -15.28 -25.55 28.94
N ALA A 58 -14.23 -25.31 29.73
CA ALA A 58 -13.06 -24.58 29.26
C ALA A 58 -12.24 -25.47 28.31
N LYS A 59 -12.24 -25.15 27.02
CA LYS A 59 -11.39 -25.78 26.00
C LYS A 59 -10.26 -24.83 25.60
N LEU A 60 -9.13 -25.40 25.19
CA LEU A 60 -8.06 -24.60 24.59
C LEU A 60 -8.44 -24.24 23.16
N GLY A 61 -8.32 -22.96 22.82
CA GLY A 61 -8.50 -22.44 21.48
C GLY A 61 -7.45 -22.95 20.50
N PRO A 62 -7.67 -22.72 19.19
CA PRO A 62 -6.77 -23.19 18.14
C PRO A 62 -5.38 -22.55 18.28
N GLN A 63 -4.33 -23.35 18.12
CA GLN A 63 -2.92 -22.89 18.12
C GLN A 63 -2.50 -22.22 16.81
N SER A 64 -3.34 -22.30 15.77
CA SER A 64 -3.10 -21.73 14.45
C SER A 64 -4.35 -21.04 13.93
N GLU A 65 -4.17 -19.85 13.37
CA GLU A 65 -5.22 -19.07 12.73
C GLU A 65 -4.89 -18.90 11.25
N ARG A 66 -5.86 -19.19 10.39
CA ARG A 66 -5.73 -19.01 8.94
C ARG A 66 -5.91 -17.54 8.57
N ALA A 67 -5.07 -17.02 7.69
CA ALA A 67 -5.24 -15.68 7.16
C ALA A 67 -6.45 -15.56 6.24
N SER A 68 -7.03 -14.37 6.16
CA SER A 68 -8.18 -14.04 5.33
C SER A 68 -7.85 -13.74 3.86
N LEU A 69 -6.60 -13.92 3.44
CA LEU A 69 -6.12 -13.69 2.07
C LEU A 69 -5.47 -14.95 1.50
N ALA A 70 -5.68 -15.21 0.22
CA ALA A 70 -5.04 -16.28 -0.54
C ALA A 70 -4.63 -15.78 -1.94
N LEU A 71 -3.62 -16.41 -2.54
CA LEU A 71 -3.28 -16.21 -3.96
C LEU A 71 -3.65 -17.46 -4.74
N TYR A 72 -4.23 -17.28 -5.92
CA TYR A 72 -4.38 -18.33 -6.91
C TYR A 72 -3.38 -18.10 -8.03
N VAL A 73 -2.41 -18.99 -8.18
CA VAL A 73 -1.31 -18.83 -9.14
C VAL A 73 -1.53 -19.76 -10.33
N CYS A 74 -1.69 -19.17 -11.51
CA CYS A 74 -1.81 -19.93 -12.75
C CYS A 74 -0.89 -19.37 -13.84
N THR A 75 -0.59 -20.18 -14.82
CA THR A 75 0.15 -19.75 -16.02
C THR A 75 -0.76 -18.95 -16.96
N ALA A 76 -0.17 -18.11 -17.80
CA ALA A 76 -0.90 -17.40 -18.86
C ALA A 76 -1.63 -18.36 -19.81
N GLU A 77 -1.10 -19.57 -20.03
CA GLU A 77 -1.78 -20.60 -20.84
C GLU A 77 -3.07 -21.12 -20.19
N GLU A 78 -3.05 -21.36 -18.87
CA GLU A 78 -4.24 -21.80 -18.12
C GLU A 78 -5.28 -20.70 -18.07
N ALA A 79 -4.86 -19.47 -17.76
CA ALA A 79 -5.72 -18.30 -17.82
C ALA A 79 -6.36 -18.16 -19.21
N ALA A 80 -5.58 -18.31 -20.29
CA ALA A 80 -6.07 -18.22 -21.65
C ALA A 80 -7.13 -19.28 -22.01
N ARG A 81 -7.03 -20.50 -21.44
CA ARG A 81 -8.06 -21.53 -21.61
C ARG A 81 -9.38 -21.11 -20.98
N HIS A 82 -9.33 -20.52 -19.79
CA HIS A 82 -10.52 -20.00 -19.09
C HIS A 82 -11.12 -18.77 -19.76
N VAL A 83 -10.30 -17.85 -20.26
CA VAL A 83 -10.76 -16.67 -21.00
C VAL A 83 -11.47 -17.09 -22.30
N ARG A 84 -10.87 -17.99 -23.08
CA ARG A 84 -11.49 -18.51 -24.30
C ARG A 84 -12.82 -19.24 -24.02
N ALA A 85 -12.93 -19.91 -22.88
CA ALA A 85 -14.15 -20.58 -22.46
C ALA A 85 -15.19 -19.63 -21.82
N GLY A 86 -14.88 -18.35 -21.63
CA GLY A 86 -15.73 -17.40 -20.91
C GLY A 86 -15.95 -17.78 -19.44
N SER A 87 -15.06 -18.59 -18.85
CA SER A 87 -15.27 -19.22 -17.54
C SER A 87 -14.37 -18.66 -16.44
N LEU A 88 -13.52 -17.67 -16.73
CA LEU A 88 -12.50 -17.18 -15.78
C LEU A 88 -13.13 -16.67 -14.48
N GLY A 89 -14.10 -15.75 -14.58
CA GLY A 89 -14.79 -15.21 -13.41
C GLY A 89 -15.52 -16.28 -12.58
N ALA A 90 -16.23 -17.19 -13.25
CA ALA A 90 -16.90 -18.29 -12.57
C ALA A 90 -15.90 -19.24 -11.88
N HIS A 91 -14.73 -19.47 -12.47
CA HIS A 91 -13.70 -20.31 -11.89
C HIS A 91 -13.05 -19.67 -10.65
N VAL A 92 -12.60 -18.42 -10.78
CA VAL A 92 -11.98 -17.67 -9.66
C VAL A 92 -12.96 -17.53 -8.48
N ARG A 93 -14.25 -17.27 -8.76
CA ARG A 93 -15.29 -17.23 -7.72
C ARG A 93 -15.41 -18.56 -6.97
N ARG A 94 -15.44 -19.68 -7.70
CA ARG A 94 -15.48 -21.02 -7.07
C ARG A 94 -14.25 -21.27 -6.20
N VAL A 95 -13.06 -20.92 -6.68
CA VAL A 95 -11.82 -21.10 -5.90
C VAL A 95 -11.83 -20.23 -4.64
N ARG A 96 -12.28 -18.98 -4.75
CA ARG A 96 -12.44 -18.07 -3.60
C ARG A 96 -13.40 -18.66 -2.55
N ASP A 97 -14.55 -19.15 -2.99
CA ASP A 97 -15.57 -19.73 -2.10
C ASP A 97 -15.04 -21.01 -1.42
N LEU A 98 -14.22 -21.81 -2.11
CA LEU A 98 -13.55 -22.99 -1.54
C LEU A 98 -12.40 -22.63 -0.59
N ALA A 99 -11.67 -21.56 -0.87
CA ALA A 99 -10.58 -21.07 -0.02
C ALA A 99 -11.12 -20.45 1.28
N GLY A 100 -12.32 -19.87 1.24
CA GLY A 100 -12.92 -19.14 2.36
C GLY A 100 -12.14 -17.86 2.72
N ALA A 101 -11.44 -17.29 1.75
CA ALA A 101 -10.55 -16.14 1.91
C ALA A 101 -10.67 -15.19 0.70
N ALA A 102 -10.34 -13.92 0.89
CA ALA A 102 -10.17 -12.97 -0.22
C ALA A 102 -9.08 -13.50 -1.15
N LEU A 103 -9.32 -13.44 -2.46
CA LEU A 103 -8.49 -14.11 -3.45
C LEU A 103 -7.86 -13.09 -4.39
N THR A 104 -6.56 -13.21 -4.60
CA THR A 104 -5.84 -12.50 -5.66
C THR A 104 -5.41 -13.51 -6.73
N LEU A 105 -5.86 -13.31 -7.97
CA LEU A 105 -5.42 -14.06 -9.14
C LEU A 105 -4.03 -13.59 -9.57
N VAL A 106 -3.08 -14.51 -9.63
CA VAL A 106 -1.72 -14.25 -10.11
C VAL A 106 -1.51 -15.00 -11.43
N VAL A 107 -1.31 -14.24 -12.52
CA VAL A 107 -1.07 -14.81 -13.85
C VAL A 107 0.42 -14.72 -14.17
N PHE A 108 1.06 -15.88 -14.30
CA PHE A 108 2.49 -16.00 -14.58
C PHE A 108 2.78 -16.09 -16.09
N GLY A 109 3.77 -15.33 -16.56
CA GLY A 109 4.37 -15.47 -17.88
C GLY A 109 3.56 -14.80 -19.02
N VAL A 110 2.84 -13.73 -18.73
CA VAL A 110 2.01 -13.00 -19.70
C VAL A 110 2.87 -12.44 -20.85
N ASN A 111 4.02 -11.87 -20.53
CA ASN A 111 4.95 -11.34 -21.53
C ASN A 111 5.44 -12.47 -22.45
N ASP A 112 5.82 -13.61 -21.89
CA ASP A 112 6.28 -14.77 -22.67
C ASP A 112 5.17 -15.35 -23.55
N TYR A 113 3.94 -15.35 -23.06
CA TYR A 113 2.76 -15.78 -23.82
C TYR A 113 2.49 -14.88 -25.03
N PHE A 114 2.58 -13.55 -24.85
CA PHE A 114 2.32 -12.59 -25.94
C PHE A 114 3.54 -12.21 -26.77
N LYS A 115 4.77 -12.59 -26.39
CA LYS A 115 5.98 -12.37 -27.19
C LYS A 115 5.78 -12.85 -28.63
N SER A 116 6.12 -12.00 -29.60
CA SER A 116 6.15 -12.41 -31.00
C SER A 116 7.40 -13.26 -31.23
N CYS A 117 7.27 -14.56 -31.46
CA CYS A 117 8.40 -15.36 -31.89
C CYS A 117 8.86 -14.89 -33.29
N GLY A 118 10.05 -14.31 -33.40
CA GLY A 118 10.62 -13.86 -34.69
C GLY A 118 10.81 -14.97 -35.73
N ARG A 119 10.77 -16.25 -35.30
CA ARG A 119 10.66 -17.42 -36.19
C ARG A 119 9.23 -17.93 -36.17
N LYS A 120 8.53 -17.76 -37.29
CA LYS A 120 7.22 -18.40 -37.55
C LYS A 120 7.42 -19.90 -37.77
N THR A 121 7.48 -20.68 -36.69
CA THR A 121 7.29 -22.13 -36.80
C THR A 121 5.79 -22.43 -36.83
N MET A 122 5.36 -23.58 -37.36
CA MET A 122 3.93 -23.93 -37.40
C MET A 122 3.26 -23.93 -36.01
N ASN A 123 4.03 -24.10 -34.93
CA ASN A 123 3.56 -24.02 -33.54
C ASN A 123 3.44 -22.59 -32.99
N SER A 124 3.98 -21.57 -33.65
CA SER A 124 3.82 -20.16 -33.26
C SER A 124 2.40 -19.60 -33.50
N SER A 125 1.45 -20.45 -33.90
CA SER A 125 0.11 -20.07 -34.41
C SER A 125 -1.07 -20.38 -33.50
N ARG A 126 -0.88 -20.78 -32.22
CA ARG A 126 -2.02 -20.99 -31.29
C ARG A 126 -1.92 -20.15 -30.03
N LYS A 127 -1.81 -18.83 -30.19
CA LYS A 127 -2.32 -17.94 -29.16
C LYS A 127 -3.84 -18.18 -29.08
N LEU A 128 -4.29 -18.63 -27.92
CA LEU A 128 -5.71 -18.96 -27.70
C LEU A 128 -6.57 -17.70 -27.62
N ILE A 129 -5.94 -16.60 -27.22
CA ILE A 129 -6.54 -15.28 -27.00
C ILE A 129 -5.55 -14.18 -27.41
N GLY A 130 -6.06 -12.98 -27.70
CA GLY A 130 -5.27 -11.75 -27.82
C GLY A 130 -4.98 -11.11 -26.46
N GLU A 131 -4.13 -10.08 -26.46
CA GLU A 131 -3.82 -9.28 -25.26
C GLU A 131 -5.06 -8.53 -24.77
N LEU A 132 -5.81 -7.92 -25.70
CA LEU A 132 -7.09 -7.27 -25.42
C LEU A 132 -8.11 -8.23 -24.79
N ASP A 133 -8.17 -9.49 -25.24
CA ASP A 133 -9.11 -10.48 -24.68
C ASP A 133 -8.77 -10.79 -23.22
N LEU A 134 -7.48 -10.86 -22.87
CA LEU A 134 -7.03 -11.05 -21.49
C LEU A 134 -7.36 -9.82 -20.63
N GLU A 135 -7.07 -8.62 -21.12
CA GLU A 135 -7.36 -7.36 -20.41
C GLU A 135 -8.86 -7.18 -20.16
N LEU A 136 -9.70 -7.47 -21.15
CA LEU A 136 -11.15 -7.43 -21.01
C LEU A 136 -11.64 -8.44 -19.97
N ALA A 137 -11.10 -9.68 -19.99
CA ALA A 137 -11.49 -10.70 -19.02
C ALA A 137 -11.02 -10.38 -17.59
N ILE A 138 -9.85 -9.77 -17.42
CA ILE A 138 -9.37 -9.27 -16.12
C ILE A 138 -10.26 -8.11 -15.65
N THR A 139 -10.63 -7.19 -16.54
CA THR A 139 -11.50 -6.06 -16.22
C THR A 139 -12.88 -6.56 -15.76
N ASP A 140 -13.46 -7.53 -16.47
CA ASP A 140 -14.71 -8.18 -16.07
C ASP A 140 -14.56 -8.88 -14.71
N LEU A 141 -13.45 -9.57 -14.46
CA LEU A 141 -13.17 -10.23 -13.19
C LEU A 141 -13.15 -9.22 -12.02
N LEU A 142 -12.44 -8.10 -12.17
CA LEU A 142 -12.34 -7.05 -11.14
C LEU A 142 -13.71 -6.47 -10.77
N VAL A 143 -14.61 -6.34 -11.75
CA VAL A 143 -15.97 -5.82 -11.53
C VAL A 143 -16.91 -6.87 -10.94
N THR A 144 -16.79 -8.14 -11.33
CA THR A 144 -17.81 -9.18 -11.05
C THR A 144 -17.48 -10.13 -9.90
N THR A 145 -16.23 -10.17 -9.42
CA THR A 145 -15.79 -11.19 -8.45
C THR A 145 -15.12 -10.66 -7.19
N ASP A 146 -14.90 -9.35 -7.06
CA ASP A 146 -14.21 -8.74 -5.90
C ASP A 146 -12.88 -9.48 -5.60
N CYS A 147 -12.13 -9.75 -6.67
CA CYS A 147 -10.86 -10.47 -6.64
C CYS A 147 -9.81 -9.59 -7.33
N ASP A 148 -8.69 -9.37 -6.65
CA ASP A 148 -7.58 -8.63 -7.23
C ASP A 148 -6.84 -9.48 -8.27
N THR A 149 -6.11 -8.82 -9.18
CA THR A 149 -5.29 -9.50 -10.19
C THR A 149 -3.89 -8.92 -10.24
N VAL A 150 -2.89 -9.80 -10.34
CA VAL A 150 -1.49 -9.40 -10.51
C VAL A 150 -0.86 -10.22 -11.65
N LEU A 151 -0.14 -9.55 -12.54
CA LEU A 151 0.60 -10.19 -13.63
C LEU A 151 2.08 -10.22 -13.26
N VAL A 152 2.72 -11.38 -13.37
CA VAL A 152 4.14 -11.58 -13.06
C VAL A 152 4.84 -12.32 -14.20
N ASN A 153 6.11 -12.03 -14.45
CA ASN A 153 6.83 -12.56 -15.62
C ASN A 153 8.14 -13.26 -15.27
N SER A 154 8.58 -13.22 -14.02
CA SER A 154 9.76 -13.93 -13.55
C SER A 154 9.49 -14.67 -12.24
N SER A 155 10.22 -15.75 -11.99
CA SER A 155 10.14 -16.51 -10.73
C SER A 155 10.50 -15.62 -9.52
N SER A 156 11.45 -14.71 -9.71
CA SER A 156 11.83 -13.72 -8.71
C SER A 156 10.71 -12.73 -8.39
N GLU A 157 10.00 -12.21 -9.39
CA GLU A 157 8.82 -11.35 -9.17
C GLU A 157 7.73 -12.05 -8.38
N LEU A 158 7.42 -13.31 -8.73
CA LEU A 158 6.43 -14.11 -8.02
C LEU A 158 6.85 -14.37 -6.57
N ALA A 159 8.10 -14.71 -6.34
CA ALA A 159 8.63 -14.91 -4.98
C ALA A 159 8.57 -13.63 -4.15
N LEU A 160 8.95 -12.48 -4.73
CA LEU A 160 8.86 -11.17 -4.08
C LEU A 160 7.41 -10.79 -3.77
N LEU A 161 6.47 -11.08 -4.68
CA LEU A 161 5.04 -10.87 -4.47
C LEU A 161 4.55 -11.67 -3.26
N ILE A 162 4.86 -12.97 -3.19
CA ILE A 162 4.50 -13.82 -2.04
C ILE A 162 5.10 -13.26 -0.74
N VAL A 163 6.36 -12.81 -0.76
CA VAL A 163 7.00 -12.17 0.41
C VAL A 163 6.32 -10.88 0.81
N GLN A 164 5.93 -10.02 -0.14
CA GLN A 164 5.20 -8.78 0.12
C GLN A 164 3.85 -9.07 0.77
N HIS A 165 3.07 -10.01 0.24
CA HIS A 165 1.82 -10.45 0.86
C HIS A 165 2.05 -11.05 2.25
N THR A 166 3.08 -11.87 2.42
CA THR A 166 3.42 -12.46 3.73
C THR A 166 3.67 -11.38 4.78
N LYS A 167 4.45 -10.34 4.45
CA LYS A 167 4.70 -9.20 5.34
C LYS A 167 3.43 -8.39 5.59
N ALA A 168 2.63 -8.13 4.56
CA ALA A 168 1.38 -7.40 4.67
C ALA A 168 0.38 -8.11 5.60
N ILE A 169 0.21 -9.43 5.45
CA ILE A 169 -0.67 -10.27 6.28
C ILE A 169 -0.16 -10.33 7.72
N ALA A 170 1.15 -10.42 7.92
CA ALA A 170 1.76 -10.40 9.25
C ALA A 170 1.47 -9.09 9.98
N GLU A 171 1.62 -7.95 9.30
CA GLU A 171 1.42 -6.60 9.86
C GLU A 171 -0.05 -6.15 9.93
N ALA A 172 -0.96 -6.81 9.20
CA ALA A 172 -2.37 -6.44 9.12
C ALA A 172 -3.05 -6.24 10.50
N PRO A 173 -3.00 -7.19 11.47
CA PRO A 173 -3.67 -7.00 12.75
C PRO A 173 -3.09 -5.84 13.56
N TYR A 174 -1.77 -5.66 13.52
CA TYR A 174 -1.11 -4.52 14.18
C TYR A 174 -1.56 -3.20 13.55
N LYS A 175 -1.61 -3.11 12.21
CA LYS A 175 -2.07 -1.91 11.50
C LYS A 175 -3.55 -1.61 11.77
N MET A 176 -4.40 -2.62 11.88
CA MET A 176 -5.82 -2.44 12.21
C MET A 176 -5.99 -1.93 13.65
N SER A 177 -5.31 -2.54 14.62
CA SER A 177 -5.34 -2.08 16.01
C SER A 177 -4.81 -0.66 16.16
N LYS A 178 -3.69 -0.34 15.51
CA LYS A 178 -3.14 1.02 15.48
C LYS A 178 -4.12 2.02 14.86
N ARG A 179 -4.77 1.68 13.74
CA ARG A 179 -5.77 2.55 13.12
C ARG A 179 -6.96 2.83 14.03
N ALA A 180 -7.45 1.82 14.74
CA ALA A 180 -8.55 2.00 15.69
C ALA A 180 -8.19 2.95 16.83
N TYR A 181 -6.95 2.89 17.32
CA TYR A 181 -6.43 3.84 18.30
C TYR A 181 -6.27 5.26 17.71
N ASP A 182 -5.69 5.37 16.51
CA ASP A 182 -5.51 6.64 15.81
C ASP A 182 -6.85 7.34 15.52
N GLU A 183 -7.91 6.59 15.20
CA GLU A 183 -9.26 7.12 14.91
C GLU A 183 -10.00 7.60 16.16
N GLN A 184 -9.65 7.08 17.33
CA GLN A 184 -10.19 7.54 18.61
C GLN A 184 -9.47 8.78 19.15
N SER A 185 -8.32 9.14 18.57
CA SER A 185 -7.54 10.30 19.01
C SER A 185 -8.05 11.58 18.35
N GLU A 186 -8.20 12.63 19.16
CA GLU A 186 -8.43 14.01 18.69
C GLU A 186 -7.17 14.59 18.00
N LEU A 187 -6.01 13.95 18.16
CA LEU A 187 -4.74 14.36 17.57
C LEU A 187 -4.41 13.52 16.32
N TYR A 188 -3.73 14.14 15.36
CA TYR A 188 -3.24 13.43 14.18
C TYR A 188 -2.04 12.52 14.52
N LEU A 189 -2.31 11.27 14.92
CA LEU A 189 -1.29 10.27 15.28
C LEU A 189 -0.76 9.44 14.08
N ARG A 190 -1.44 9.51 12.92
CA ARG A 190 -1.10 8.73 11.70
C ARG A 190 0.29 9.04 11.10
N GLY A 191 1.03 10.00 11.67
CA GLY A 191 2.39 10.40 11.30
C GLY A 191 3.40 10.37 12.45
N GLU A 192 3.09 9.76 13.59
CA GLU A 192 3.99 9.73 14.75
C GLU A 192 5.38 9.20 14.35
N ASN A 193 6.43 9.94 14.72
CA ASN A 193 7.84 9.65 14.41
C ASN A 193 8.21 9.55 12.92
N ARG A 194 7.35 10.01 12.00
CA ARG A 194 7.69 10.11 10.57
C ARG A 194 8.18 11.52 10.23
N LYS A 195 9.28 11.61 9.50
CA LYS A 195 9.85 12.87 8.99
C LYS A 195 10.19 13.90 10.10
N CYS A 196 10.52 13.41 11.30
CA CYS A 196 10.97 14.25 12.40
C CYS A 196 12.32 14.90 12.07
N VAL A 197 12.53 16.10 12.59
CA VAL A 197 13.80 16.82 12.50
C VAL A 197 14.57 16.59 13.80
N THR A 198 15.80 16.09 13.70
CA THR A 198 16.70 15.98 14.86
C THR A 198 17.13 17.36 15.31
N VAL A 199 16.91 17.68 16.58
CA VAL A 199 17.35 18.93 17.21
C VAL A 199 18.35 18.60 18.30
N ASP A 200 19.51 19.26 18.27
CA ASP A 200 20.53 19.07 19.30
C ASP A 200 20.34 19.99 20.50
N LYS A 201 21.14 19.78 21.56
CA LYS A 201 21.10 20.61 22.78
C LYS A 201 21.50 22.08 22.54
N GLN A 202 22.15 22.38 21.41
CA GLN A 202 22.59 23.71 21.02
C GLN A 202 21.56 24.43 20.15
N GLY A 203 20.43 23.76 19.82
CA GLY A 203 19.37 24.31 18.98
C GLY A 203 19.61 24.14 17.47
N ASN A 204 20.66 23.41 17.05
CA ASN A 204 20.85 23.10 15.64
C ASN A 204 19.72 22.16 15.19
N GLY A 205 18.98 22.60 14.17
CA GLY A 205 17.80 21.88 13.65
C GLY A 205 16.47 22.60 13.92
N VAL A 206 16.41 23.57 14.82
CA VAL A 206 15.15 24.30 15.13
C VAL A 206 14.60 25.04 13.90
N SER A 207 15.46 25.65 13.08
CA SER A 207 15.01 26.31 11.84
C SER A 207 14.41 25.33 10.83
N ARG A 208 14.99 24.12 10.73
CA ARG A 208 14.46 23.04 9.88
C ARG A 208 13.15 22.49 10.44
N LEU A 209 13.05 22.38 11.77
CA LEU A 209 11.82 21.99 12.44
C LEU A 209 10.71 22.99 12.16
N TRP A 210 10.99 24.29 12.27
CA TRP A 210 10.02 25.33 11.96
C TRP A 210 9.53 25.25 10.51
N GLN A 211 10.45 25.11 9.56
CA GLN A 211 10.10 24.92 8.15
C GLN A 211 9.25 23.65 7.93
N GLN A 212 9.56 22.56 8.65
CA GLN A 212 8.80 21.32 8.59
C GLN A 212 7.39 21.46 9.16
N MET A 213 7.22 22.21 10.26
CA MET A 213 5.90 22.50 10.84
C MET A 213 4.98 23.18 9.82
N ILE A 214 5.50 24.15 9.07
CA ILE A 214 4.75 24.83 8.00
C ILE A 214 4.53 23.90 6.79
N ALA A 215 5.52 23.08 6.42
CA ALA A 215 5.44 22.21 5.25
C ALA A 215 4.42 21.06 5.38
N VAL A 216 4.03 20.70 6.61
CA VAL A 216 3.01 19.66 6.87
C VAL A 216 1.59 20.19 6.65
N LEU A 217 1.40 21.51 6.67
CA LEU A 217 0.07 22.11 6.52
C LEU A 217 -0.51 21.86 5.11
N PRO A 218 -1.83 21.63 5.00
CA PRO A 218 -2.50 21.56 3.70
C PRO A 218 -2.22 22.81 2.87
N HIS A 219 -2.03 22.65 1.56
CA HIS A 219 -1.69 23.74 0.63
C HIS A 219 -0.32 24.40 0.84
N SER A 220 0.52 23.86 1.73
CA SER A 220 1.92 24.27 1.89
C SER A 220 2.83 23.42 1.01
N SER A 221 3.59 24.06 0.11
CA SER A 221 4.69 23.41 -0.60
C SER A 221 6.02 23.64 0.13
N LEU A 222 7.05 22.87 -0.22
CA LEU A 222 8.40 23.07 0.35
C LEU A 222 8.96 24.47 0.03
N GLU A 223 8.68 25.00 -1.15
CA GLU A 223 9.08 26.36 -1.55
C GLU A 223 8.29 27.41 -0.78
N THR A 224 7.01 27.14 -0.52
CA THR A 224 6.13 28.04 0.25
C THR A 224 6.60 28.14 1.70
N SER A 225 6.89 27.00 2.33
CA SER A 225 7.43 26.98 3.70
C SER A 225 8.80 27.66 3.79
N ARG A 226 9.68 27.46 2.80
CA ARG A 226 10.97 28.18 2.73
C ARG A 226 10.79 29.69 2.59
N ALA A 227 9.91 30.14 1.71
CA ALA A 227 9.66 31.58 1.51
C ALA A 227 9.06 32.22 2.77
N LEU A 228 8.14 31.54 3.44
CA LEU A 228 7.56 31.99 4.70
C LEU A 228 8.60 32.05 5.81
N CYS A 229 9.37 30.98 6.02
CA CYS A 229 10.41 30.92 7.06
C CYS A 229 11.60 31.85 6.77
N ALA A 230 11.83 32.25 5.52
CA ALA A 230 12.82 33.27 5.19
C ALA A 230 12.37 34.68 5.61
N LYS A 231 11.05 34.97 5.55
CA LYS A 231 10.48 36.24 6.04
C LYS A 231 10.26 36.21 7.56
N TYR A 232 9.86 35.06 8.11
CA TYR A 232 9.58 34.84 9.53
C TYR A 232 10.42 33.67 10.06
N PRO A 233 11.66 33.94 10.52
CA PRO A 233 12.61 32.91 10.95
C PRO A 233 12.12 32.05 12.12
N THR A 234 11.24 32.58 12.96
CA THR A 234 10.67 31.87 14.11
C THR A 234 9.13 31.88 14.11
N PRO A 235 8.48 30.95 14.85
CA PRO A 235 7.03 30.99 15.05
C PRO A 235 6.56 32.30 15.72
N LEU A 236 7.39 32.88 16.59
CA LEU A 236 7.08 34.14 17.28
C LEU A 236 7.05 35.30 16.28
N ASP A 237 8.02 35.38 15.37
CA ASP A 237 8.05 36.42 14.32
C ASP A 237 6.78 36.36 13.45
N LEU A 238 6.33 35.14 13.12
CA LEU A 238 5.09 34.95 12.37
C LEU A 238 3.89 35.43 13.20
N TYR A 239 3.78 34.98 14.45
CA TYR A 239 2.67 35.35 15.34
C TYR A 239 2.56 36.86 15.55
N GLU A 240 3.67 37.54 15.82
CA GLU A 240 3.70 38.99 16.00
C GLU A 240 3.22 39.72 14.74
N SER A 241 3.61 39.24 13.55
CA SER A 241 3.13 39.81 12.29
C SER A 241 1.63 39.59 12.04
N LEU A 242 1.07 38.47 12.52
CA LEU A 242 -0.34 38.13 12.35
C LEU A 242 -1.28 39.05 13.14
N ASN A 243 -0.81 39.65 14.23
CA ASN A 243 -1.57 40.60 15.04
C ASN A 243 -1.81 41.97 14.35
N SER A 244 -1.22 42.20 13.18
CA SER A 244 -1.42 43.42 12.40
C SER A 244 -2.72 43.37 11.60
N PRO A 245 -3.44 44.51 11.42
CA PRO A 245 -4.75 44.54 10.77
C PRO A 245 -4.74 44.13 9.28
N ASP A 246 -3.58 44.19 8.60
CA ASP A 246 -3.42 43.80 7.19
C ASP A 246 -2.62 42.48 7.01
N SER A 247 -2.46 41.70 8.08
CA SER A 247 -1.56 40.55 8.12
C SER A 247 -1.84 39.49 7.06
N VAL A 248 -3.12 39.24 6.75
CA VAL A 248 -3.52 38.26 5.72
C VAL A 248 -3.04 38.69 4.33
N ASN A 249 -3.17 39.97 3.97
CA ASN A 249 -2.71 40.46 2.67
C ASN A 249 -1.18 40.46 2.59
N GLU A 250 -0.49 40.81 3.68
CA GLU A 250 0.97 40.78 3.74
C GLU A 250 1.53 39.35 3.58
N LEU A 251 0.91 38.36 4.22
CA LEU A 251 1.26 36.95 4.06
C LEU A 251 0.96 36.46 2.65
N ALA A 252 -0.22 36.79 2.13
CA ALA A 252 -0.68 36.36 0.81
C ALA A 252 0.28 36.84 -0.30
N ASN A 253 0.88 38.01 -0.12
CA ASN A 253 1.77 38.65 -1.09
C ASN A 253 3.24 38.19 -1.04
N ILE A 254 3.59 37.28 -0.12
CA ILE A 254 4.95 36.71 -0.06
C ILE A 254 5.25 35.98 -1.37
N GLY A 255 6.38 36.35 -1.99
CA GLY A 255 6.85 35.76 -3.23
C GLY A 255 7.51 34.40 -3.01
N VAL A 256 6.98 33.37 -3.67
CA VAL A 256 7.50 32.02 -3.72
C VAL A 256 8.22 31.83 -5.05
N SER A 257 9.56 31.74 -5.00
CA SER A 257 10.36 31.43 -6.19
C SER A 257 10.47 29.91 -6.38
N ARG A 258 10.08 29.41 -7.56
CA ARG A 258 10.18 27.98 -7.93
C ARG A 258 11.57 27.56 -8.40
N THR A 259 12.40 28.53 -8.79
CA THR A 259 13.69 28.29 -9.43
C THR A 259 14.66 29.37 -8.99
N ALA A 260 15.91 29.01 -8.66
CA ALA A 260 16.99 29.96 -8.41
C ALA A 260 17.47 30.70 -9.69
N VAL A 261 16.60 30.82 -10.69
CA VAL A 261 16.88 31.51 -11.95
C VAL A 261 16.47 32.98 -11.80
N PRO A 262 17.40 33.93 -11.98
CA PRO A 262 17.09 35.35 -11.95
C PRO A 262 16.01 35.71 -12.99
N GLY A 263 14.95 36.40 -12.57
CA GLY A 263 13.89 36.89 -13.47
C GLY A 263 12.65 35.99 -13.65
N SER A 264 12.58 34.83 -12.98
CA SER A 264 11.38 33.99 -12.99
C SER A 264 10.22 34.66 -12.24
N LYS A 265 9.00 34.59 -12.79
CA LYS A 265 7.79 35.15 -12.14
C LYS A 265 7.52 34.41 -10.83
N ALA A 266 7.70 35.11 -9.71
CA ALA A 266 7.38 34.57 -8.39
C ALA A 266 5.86 34.35 -8.26
N ARG A 267 5.47 33.14 -7.89
CA ARG A 267 4.09 32.84 -7.49
C ARG A 267 3.90 33.42 -6.08
N ARG A 268 2.74 33.97 -5.78
CA ARG A 268 2.40 34.40 -4.41
C ARG A 268 1.85 33.22 -3.60
N ILE A 269 2.03 33.27 -2.28
CA ILE A 269 1.43 32.29 -1.35
C ILE A 269 -0.09 32.20 -1.57
N GLY A 270 -0.75 33.36 -1.67
CA GLY A 270 -2.18 33.47 -1.91
C GLY A 270 -3.01 33.63 -0.62
N PRO A 271 -4.23 34.19 -0.73
CA PRO A 271 -5.05 34.59 0.40
C PRO A 271 -5.60 33.42 1.22
N GLU A 272 -5.89 32.28 0.58
CA GLU A 272 -6.45 31.11 1.26
C GLU A 272 -5.48 30.53 2.30
N PHE A 273 -4.22 30.31 1.89
CA PHE A 273 -3.21 29.79 2.83
C PHE A 273 -2.88 30.81 3.93
N ALA A 274 -2.89 32.12 3.61
CA ALA A 274 -2.69 33.17 4.59
C ALA A 274 -3.81 33.21 5.65
N ARG A 275 -5.07 33.05 5.25
CA ARG A 275 -6.22 32.99 6.17
C ARG A 275 -6.14 31.77 7.10
N LYS A 276 -5.76 30.61 6.55
CA LYS A 276 -5.54 29.38 7.34
C LYS A 276 -4.42 29.54 8.35
N LEU A 277 -3.29 30.13 7.96
CA LEU A 277 -2.18 30.43 8.88
C LEU A 277 -2.60 31.40 9.97
N HIS A 278 -3.30 32.47 9.62
CA HIS A 278 -3.82 33.41 10.62
C HIS A 278 -4.69 32.66 11.65
N THR A 279 -5.70 31.92 11.17
CA THR A 279 -6.59 31.14 12.02
C THR A 279 -5.80 30.18 12.92
N LEU A 280 -4.89 29.38 12.35
CA LEU A 280 -4.10 28.39 13.08
C LEU A 280 -3.24 28.97 14.21
N PHE A 281 -2.68 30.18 14.04
CA PHE A 281 -1.74 30.76 15.00
C PHE A 281 -2.37 31.77 15.96
N THR A 282 -3.56 32.31 15.66
CA THR A 282 -4.20 33.35 16.52
C THR A 282 -5.43 32.87 17.27
N VAL A 283 -6.12 31.84 16.77
CA VAL A 283 -7.34 31.33 17.41
C VAL A 283 -6.99 30.48 18.63
N THR A 284 -7.78 30.62 19.70
CA THR A 284 -7.64 29.85 20.94
C THR A 284 -8.47 28.57 20.98
N ASP A 285 -9.49 28.48 20.12
CA ASP A 285 -10.35 27.30 19.97
C ASP A 285 -9.67 26.24 19.09
N GLY A 286 -9.42 25.06 19.66
CA GLY A 286 -8.74 23.94 19.01
C GLY A 286 -9.62 23.16 18.03
N ASP A 287 -10.94 23.35 18.07
CA ASP A 287 -11.91 22.62 17.24
C ASP A 287 -12.25 23.37 15.93
N ILE A 288 -11.65 24.55 15.70
CA ILE A 288 -11.88 25.33 14.49
C ILE A 288 -11.34 24.61 13.26
N LEU A 289 -12.23 24.40 12.29
CA LEU A 289 -11.89 23.87 10.99
C LEU A 289 -11.17 24.93 10.13
N LEU A 290 -10.03 24.54 9.56
CA LEU A 290 -9.25 25.37 8.64
C LEU A 290 -9.78 25.25 7.20
N ASP A 291 -10.86 25.98 6.89
CA ASP A 291 -11.44 26.04 5.53
C ASP A 291 -10.68 26.96 4.56
#